data_AF-A0A7G6U1B3-F1
#
_entry.id   AF-A0A7G6U1B3-F1
#
_cell.length_a   1.000
_cell.length_b   1.000
_cell.length_c   1.000
_cell.angle_alpha   90.00
_cell.angle_beta   90.00
_cell.angle_gamma   90.00
#
_symmetry.space_group_name_H-M   'P 1'
#
loop_
_entity.id
_entity.type
_entity.pdbx_description
1 polymer ?
#
loop_
_entity_poly.entity_id
_entity_poly.type
_entity_poly.pdbx_seq_one_letter_code
_entity_poly.pdbx_strand_id
1 'polypeptide(L)'
;MPRIGNSRTISDIEYVIEPPSVGSNVTAWVAHGVNCARDQYRFSGQSYSFSLEVLDLRQEAPARQRWHVVIISEVWRFAGARSDARGTKSLRVINGNASDILSWMRRCREQKLATTTETKS
;
A
#
# COMPACT_ATOMS: atom_id res chain seq x y z
N MET A 1 -1.50 8.22 -20.85
CA MET A 1 -1.88 8.40 -19.44
C MET A 1 -1.03 7.46 -18.57
N PRO A 2 -0.36 7.94 -17.52
CA PRO A 2 0.47 7.07 -16.66
C PRO A 2 -0.42 6.09 -15.88
N ARG A 3 -0.12 4.78 -15.99
CA ARG A 3 -0.81 3.73 -15.23
C ARG A 3 -0.22 3.65 -13.83
N ILE A 4 -0.93 4.21 -12.86
CA ILE A 4 -0.56 4.17 -11.44
C ILE A 4 -0.68 2.76 -10.82
N GLY A 5 -1.52 1.88 -11.38
CA GLY A 5 -1.76 0.53 -10.87
C GLY A 5 -0.79 -0.55 -11.38
N ASN A 6 0.49 -0.24 -11.52
CA ASN A 6 1.51 -1.27 -11.81
C ASN A 6 2.19 -1.74 -10.51
N SER A 7 2.74 -2.95 -10.52
CA SER A 7 3.33 -3.58 -9.32
C SER A 7 4.42 -2.74 -8.66
N ARG A 8 5.27 -2.10 -9.47
CA ARG A 8 6.35 -1.24 -8.98
C ARG A 8 5.82 -0.04 -8.22
N THR A 9 4.81 0.65 -8.74
CA THR A 9 4.20 1.80 -8.06
C THR A 9 3.56 1.39 -6.74
N ILE A 10 2.90 0.22 -6.69
CA ILE A 10 2.35 -0.32 -5.44
C ILE A 10 3.46 -0.55 -4.43
N SER A 11 4.55 -1.23 -4.82
CA SER A 11 5.69 -1.49 -3.93
C SER A 11 6.38 -0.21 -3.45
N ASP A 12 6.54 0.80 -4.32
CA ASP A 12 7.12 2.08 -3.93
C ASP A 12 6.23 2.83 -2.92
N ILE A 13 4.91 2.79 -3.08
CA ILE A 13 3.97 3.37 -2.11
C ILE A 13 4.09 2.63 -0.78
N GLU A 14 3.97 1.29 -0.78
CA GLU A 14 4.08 0.46 0.43
C GLU A 14 5.41 0.70 1.18
N TYR A 15 6.51 0.89 0.45
CA TYR A 15 7.79 1.25 1.04
C TYR A 15 7.76 2.62 1.71
N VAL A 16 7.18 3.64 1.06
CA VAL A 16 7.12 4.99 1.62
C VAL A 16 6.25 5.05 2.88
N ILE A 17 5.10 4.37 2.87
CA ILE A 17 4.13 4.41 3.98
C ILE A 17 4.34 3.30 5.01
N GLU A 18 5.51 2.65 5.02
CA GLU A 18 5.80 1.54 5.91
C GLU A 18 5.39 1.85 7.36
N PRO A 19 4.63 0.95 8.02
CA PRO A 19 4.16 1.20 9.38
C PRO A 19 5.34 1.26 10.37
N PRO A 20 5.21 2.02 11.46
CA PRO A 20 6.31 2.33 12.39
C PRO A 20 6.90 1.13 13.15
N SER A 21 6.31 -0.07 13.08
CA SER A 21 6.97 -1.30 13.55
C SER A 21 6.57 -2.52 12.74
N VAL A 22 7.57 -3.29 12.30
CA VAL A 22 7.42 -4.59 11.64
C VAL A 22 7.01 -5.61 12.71
N GLY A 23 5.70 -5.76 12.93
CA GLY A 23 5.16 -6.75 13.88
C GLY A 23 4.03 -6.26 14.77
N SER A 24 3.72 -4.96 14.76
CA SER A 24 2.53 -4.46 15.44
C SER A 24 1.30 -4.63 14.55
N ASN A 25 0.19 -5.08 15.13
CA ASN A 25 -1.14 -5.06 14.49
C ASN A 25 -1.67 -3.62 14.39
N VAL A 26 -0.85 -2.69 13.91
CA VAL A 26 -1.23 -1.30 13.71
C VAL A 26 -2.15 -1.25 12.50
N THR A 27 -3.41 -0.93 12.78
CA THR A 27 -4.46 -0.79 11.78
C THR A 27 -4.59 0.64 11.27
N ALA A 28 -3.97 1.63 11.92
CA ALA A 28 -3.96 3.01 11.47
C ALA A 28 -2.68 3.74 11.89
N TRP A 29 -2.11 4.54 10.98
CA TRP A 29 -0.94 5.37 11.23
C TRP A 29 -0.89 6.56 10.27
N VAL A 30 0.05 7.46 10.49
CA VAL A 30 0.32 8.59 9.59
C VAL A 30 1.73 8.47 9.06
N ALA A 31 1.89 8.55 7.73
CA ALA A 31 3.19 8.53 7.07
C ALA A 31 3.26 9.66 6.03
N HIS A 32 4.27 10.52 6.13
CA HIS A 32 4.47 11.65 5.20
C HIS A 32 3.21 12.51 4.96
N GLY A 33 2.43 12.77 6.02
CA GLY A 33 1.19 13.54 5.96
C GLY A 33 0.00 12.79 5.32
N VAL A 34 0.10 11.48 5.16
CA VAL A 34 -0.98 10.61 4.67
C VAL A 34 -1.49 9.74 5.81
N ASN A 35 -2.80 9.81 6.03
CA ASN A 35 -3.52 8.92 6.93
C ASN A 35 -3.61 7.56 6.25
N CYS A 36 -3.06 6.55 6.91
CA CYS A 36 -3.01 5.17 6.45
C CYS A 36 -3.89 4.34 7.37
N ALA A 37 -4.78 3.52 6.80
CA ALA A 37 -5.55 2.52 7.53
C ALA A 37 -5.45 1.17 6.83
N ARG A 38 -5.37 0.09 7.61
CA ARG A 38 -5.20 -1.27 7.13
C ARG A 38 -6.26 -2.17 7.74
N ASP A 39 -7.07 -2.76 6.87
CA ASP A 39 -8.02 -3.81 7.20
C ASP A 39 -7.50 -5.15 6.68
N GLN A 40 -7.51 -6.18 7.53
CA GLN A 40 -7.12 -7.53 7.16
C GLN A 40 -8.27 -8.49 7.39
N TYR A 41 -8.59 -9.27 6.36
CA TYR A 41 -9.58 -10.33 6.38
C TYR A 41 -8.90 -11.64 6.04
N ARG A 42 -9.21 -12.68 6.80
CA ARG A 42 -8.71 -14.04 6.55
C ARG A 42 -9.86 -15.01 6.64
N PHE A 43 -9.84 -15.98 5.74
CA PHE A 43 -10.78 -17.09 5.73
C PHE A 43 -10.00 -18.39 5.58
N SER A 44 -10.33 -19.36 6.42
CA SER A 44 -9.70 -20.68 6.44
C SER A 44 -10.79 -21.75 6.31
N GLY A 45 -11.06 -22.18 5.08
CA GLY A 45 -11.99 -23.27 4.79
C GLY A 45 -11.26 -24.57 4.42
N GLN A 46 -12.02 -25.65 4.30
CA GLN A 46 -11.51 -26.97 3.96
C GLN A 46 -11.00 -27.05 2.50
N SER A 47 -11.74 -26.44 1.56
CA SER A 47 -11.42 -26.49 0.14
C SER A 47 -10.58 -25.31 -0.35
N TYR A 48 -10.63 -24.18 0.36
CA TYR A 48 -9.86 -22.98 0.04
C TYR A 48 -9.64 -22.11 1.27
N SER A 49 -8.62 -21.27 1.20
CA SER A 49 -8.37 -20.18 2.14
C SER A 49 -7.98 -18.93 1.38
N PHE A 50 -8.23 -17.77 1.98
CA PHE A 50 -7.75 -16.51 1.43
C PHE A 50 -7.31 -15.54 2.53
N SER A 51 -6.42 -14.65 2.16
CA SER A 51 -6.14 -13.42 2.90
C SER A 51 -6.37 -12.22 1.99
N LEU A 52 -7.16 -11.27 2.47
CA LEU A 52 -7.43 -9.98 1.83
C LEU A 52 -6.91 -8.89 2.76
N GLU A 53 -6.07 -8.01 2.25
CA GLU A 53 -5.64 -6.79 2.93
C GLU A 53 -6.08 -5.58 2.10
N VAL A 54 -6.72 -4.63 2.76
CA VAL A 54 -7.14 -3.35 2.19
C VAL A 54 -6.36 -2.26 2.93
N LEU A 55 -5.57 -1.50 2.18
CA LEU A 55 -4.78 -0.40 2.68
C LEU A 55 -5.35 0.91 2.11
N ASP A 56 -6.07 1.65 2.94
CA ASP A 56 -6.71 2.93 2.64
C ASP A 56 -5.75 4.08 2.96
N LEU A 57 -5.48 4.94 1.97
CA LEU A 57 -4.52 6.02 2.02
C LEU A 57 -5.19 7.35 1.66
N ARG A 58 -5.17 8.30 2.61
CA ARG A 58 -5.80 9.62 2.43
C ARG A 58 -4.81 10.73 2.72
N GLN A 59 -4.58 11.59 1.72
CA GLN A 59 -3.85 12.83 1.94
C GLN A 59 -4.80 13.94 2.35
N GLU A 60 -4.69 14.37 3.61
CA GLU A 60 -5.40 15.55 4.12
C GLU A 60 -4.55 16.81 3.92
N ALA A 61 -4.58 17.34 2.70
CA ALA A 61 -3.94 18.61 2.33
C ALA A 61 -5.01 19.70 2.06
N PRO A 62 -4.63 20.99 1.93
CA PRO A 62 -5.51 22.02 1.38
C PRO A 62 -6.10 21.55 0.04
N ALA A 63 -7.34 21.94 -0.26
CA ALA A 63 -8.24 21.32 -1.26
C ALA A 63 -7.64 20.96 -2.64
N ARG A 64 -6.53 21.59 -3.05
CA ARG A 64 -5.86 21.37 -4.34
C ARG A 64 -5.00 20.10 -4.44
N GLN A 65 -4.70 19.41 -3.33
CA GLN A 65 -3.84 18.21 -3.31
C GLN A 65 -4.44 17.02 -2.55
N ARG A 66 -5.76 17.00 -2.36
CA ARG A 66 -6.43 15.87 -1.71
C ARG A 66 -6.56 14.70 -2.67
N TRP A 67 -6.03 13.55 -2.28
CA TRP A 67 -6.26 12.28 -2.97
C TRP A 67 -6.57 11.17 -1.98
N HIS A 68 -7.27 10.17 -2.48
CA HIS A 68 -7.65 8.96 -1.75
C HIS A 68 -7.39 7.75 -2.66
N VAL A 69 -6.54 6.85 -2.18
CA VAL A 69 -6.16 5.62 -2.88
C VAL A 69 -6.34 4.43 -1.96
N VAL A 70 -6.68 3.30 -2.56
CA VAL A 70 -6.73 2.02 -1.86
C VAL A 70 -5.82 1.03 -2.58
N ILE A 71 -4.99 0.31 -1.81
CA ILE A 71 -4.25 -0.84 -2.29
C ILE A 71 -4.94 -2.09 -1.75
N ILE A 72 -5.30 -3.00 -2.66
CA ILE A 72 -5.97 -4.25 -2.34
C ILE A 72 -5.00 -5.38 -2.64
N SER A 73 -4.66 -6.16 -1.62
CA SER A 73 -3.82 -7.34 -1.73
C SER A 73 -4.64 -8.59 -1.41
N GLU A 74 -4.67 -9.53 -2.32
CA GLU A 74 -5.40 -10.79 -2.16
C GLU A 74 -4.45 -11.96 -2.40
N VAL A 75 -4.55 -12.98 -1.56
CA VAL A 75 -3.83 -14.24 -1.73
C VAL A 75 -4.82 -15.37 -1.56
N TRP A 76 -4.96 -16.20 -2.60
CA TRP A 76 -5.86 -17.35 -2.61
C TRP A 76 -5.06 -18.66 -2.57
N ARG A 77 -5.57 -19.62 -1.80
CA ARG A 77 -5.04 -20.99 -1.72
C ARG A 77 -6.20 -21.97 -1.89
N PHE A 78 -6.01 -22.97 -2.73
CA PHE A 78 -7.00 -24.00 -3.01
C PHE A 78 -6.41 -25.38 -2.66
N ALA A 79 -7.20 -26.23 -2.01
CA ALA A 79 -6.79 -27.59 -1.69
C ALA A 79 -6.48 -28.36 -2.99
N GLY A 80 -5.34 -29.04 -3.04
CA GLY A 80 -4.92 -29.84 -4.20
C GLY A 80 -4.34 -29.07 -5.39
N ALA A 81 -4.32 -27.73 -5.35
CA ALA A 81 -3.59 -26.95 -6.35
C ALA A 81 -2.07 -27.06 -6.10
N ARG A 82 -1.32 -27.55 -7.09
CA ARG A 82 0.16 -27.65 -7.02
C ARG A 82 0.89 -26.32 -7.15
N SER A 83 0.21 -25.26 -7.61
CA SER A 83 0.83 -23.96 -7.83
C SER A 83 0.88 -23.13 -6.56
N ASP A 84 1.98 -22.41 -6.36
CA ASP A 84 2.12 -21.40 -5.31
C ASP A 84 0.91 -20.46 -5.24
N ALA A 85 0.60 -20.02 -4.03
CA ALA A 85 -0.52 -19.14 -3.75
C ALA A 85 -0.53 -17.96 -4.72
N ARG A 86 -1.62 -17.78 -5.48
CA ARG A 86 -1.73 -16.66 -6.42
C ARG A 86 -2.04 -15.41 -5.63
N GLY A 87 -1.03 -14.56 -5.49
CA GLY A 87 -1.15 -13.21 -4.96
C GLY A 87 -1.50 -12.22 -6.07
N THR A 88 -2.56 -11.45 -5.89
CA THR A 88 -2.87 -10.29 -6.73
C THR A 88 -2.85 -9.03 -5.89
N LYS A 89 -2.16 -8.00 -6.39
CA LYS A 89 -2.24 -6.65 -5.82
C LYS A 89 -2.81 -5.70 -6.85
N SER A 90 -3.68 -4.80 -6.41
CA SER A 90 -4.23 -3.75 -7.26
C SER A 90 -4.27 -2.43 -6.51
N LEU A 91 -4.22 -1.33 -7.27
CA LEU A 91 -4.32 0.02 -6.75
C LEU A 91 -5.52 0.71 -7.40
N ARG A 92 -6.37 1.30 -6.57
CA ARG A 92 -7.57 2.03 -7.00
C ARG A 92 -7.47 3.46 -6.50
N VAL A 93 -7.59 4.41 -7.42
CA VAL A 93 -7.76 5.83 -7.07
C VAL A 93 -9.25 6.07 -6.89
N ILE A 94 -9.64 6.40 -5.66
CA ILE A 94 -11.04 6.73 -5.31
C ILE A 94 -11.30 8.21 -5.62
N ASN A 95 -10.34 9.07 -5.32
CA ASN A 95 -10.40 10.51 -5.60
C ASN A 95 -8.98 11.10 -5.82
N GLY A 96 -8.90 12.21 -6.55
CA GLY A 96 -7.67 12.93 -6.86
C GLY A 96 -7.02 12.49 -8.17
N ASN A 97 -5.86 13.09 -8.49
CA ASN A 97 -5.13 12.82 -9.72
C ASN A 97 -3.96 11.86 -9.49
N ALA A 98 -3.82 10.87 -10.38
CA ALA A 98 -2.69 9.95 -10.39
C ALA A 98 -1.33 10.68 -10.46
N SER A 99 -1.23 11.83 -11.14
CA SER A 99 0.00 12.62 -11.19
C SER A 99 0.43 13.11 -9.82
N ASP A 100 -0.53 13.50 -8.98
CA ASP A 100 -0.27 14.08 -7.67
C ASP A 100 0.22 13.01 -6.69
N ILE A 101 -0.42 11.83 -6.75
CA ILE A 101 -0.02 10.65 -5.98
C ILE A 101 1.40 10.21 -6.38
N LEU A 102 1.70 10.15 -7.68
CA LEU A 102 3.03 9.78 -8.16
C LEU A 102 4.10 10.81 -7.77
N SER A 103 3.76 12.10 -7.81
CA SER A 103 4.66 13.19 -7.41
C SER A 103 4.93 13.17 -5.91
N TRP A 104 3.90 12.92 -5.10
CA TRP A 104 4.03 12.69 -3.67
C TRP A 104 4.93 11.49 -3.38
N MET A 105 4.67 10.33 -4.00
CA MET A 105 5.44 9.11 -3.76
C MET A 105 6.92 9.31 -4.08
N ARG A 106 7.26 9.94 -5.21
CA ARG A 106 8.66 10.18 -5.59
C ARG A 106 9.40 11.02 -4.56
N ARG A 107 8.81 12.15 -4.18
CA ARG A 107 9.36 13.06 -3.16
C ARG A 107 9.56 12.37 -1.81
N CYS A 108 8.58 11.59 -1.36
CA CYS A 108 8.69 10.89 -0.08
C CYS A 108 9.72 9.75 -0.13
N ARG A 109 9.83 9.04 -1.26
CA ARG A 109 10.84 8.00 -1.47
C ARG A 109 12.26 8.59 -1.45
N GLU A 110 12.48 9.71 -2.12
CA GLU A 110 13.75 10.44 -2.11
C GLU A 110 14.11 10.89 -0.68
N GLN A 111 13.15 11.43 0.07
CA GLN A 111 13.34 11.81 1.47
C GLN A 111 13.74 10.61 2.34
N LYS A 112 12.99 9.49 2.25
CA LYS A 112 13.27 8.28 3.04
C LYS A 112 14.64 7.67 2.74
N LEU A 113 15.07 7.70 1.47
CA LEU A 113 16.41 7.25 1.07
C LEU A 113 17.53 8.16 1.61
N ALA A 114 17.33 9.49 1.61
CA ALA A 114 18.29 10.44 2.17
C ALA A 114 18.50 10.20 3.67
N THR A 115 17.42 10.06 4.46
CA THR A 115 17.51 9.82 5.91
C THR A 115 18.22 8.51 6.24
N THR A 116 17.98 7.46 5.46
CA THR A 116 18.61 6.13 5.65
C THR A 116 20.12 6.17 5.40
N THR A 117 20.59 7.09 4.57
CA THR A 117 22.02 7.24 4.23
C THR A 117 22.78 7.99 5.33
N GLU A 118 22.13 8.99 5.95
CA GLU A 118 22.69 9.76 7.07
C GLU A 118 22.81 8.93 8.37
N THR A 119 21.94 7.95 8.60
CA THR A 119 22.01 7.11 9.82
C THR A 119 23.12 6.04 9.77
N LYS A 120 23.78 5.86 8.62
CA LYS A 120 24.84 4.85 8.41
C LYS A 120 26.25 5.46 8.33
N SER A 121 26.40 6.77 8.47
CA SER A 121 27.69 7.47 8.58
C SER A 121 27.99 7.80 10.04
#